data_AF-A0A1G9MNI0-F1
#
_entry.id   AF-A0A1G9MNI0-F1
#
_cell.length_a   1.000
_cell.length_b   1.000
_cell.length_c   1.000
_cell.angle_alpha   90.00
_cell.angle_beta   90.00
_cell.angle_gamma   90.00
#
_symmetry.space_group_name_H-M   'P 1'
#
loop_
_entity.id
_entity.type
_entity.pdbx_description
1 polymer ?
#
loop_
_entity_poly.entity_id
_entity_poly.type
_entity_poly.pdbx_seq_one_letter_code
_entity_poly.pdbx_strand_id
1 'polypeptide(L)'
;MSATQGERPGSRPTPNAICAGGPYDGMLARIDQDVGIVQVHLRPDDRSPSARYRITAGRVHHPSCSHPFVVLRWVGDDQADGERH
;
A
#
# COMPACT_ATOMS: atom_id res chain seq x y z
N MET A 1 -19.02 26.05 -28.38
CA MET A 1 -18.39 24.71 -28.32
C MET A 1 -16.90 25.00 -28.14
N SER A 2 -16.22 24.69 -27.05
CA SER A 2 -16.25 23.46 -26.26
C SER A 2 -15.86 23.78 -24.82
N ALA A 3 -16.64 23.30 -23.85
CA ALA A 3 -16.20 23.24 -22.47
C ALA A 3 -15.19 22.09 -22.37
N THR A 4 -13.90 22.41 -22.25
CA THR A 4 -12.89 21.44 -21.81
C THR A 4 -13.24 21.04 -20.39
N GLN A 5 -13.77 19.83 -20.28
CA GLN A 5 -14.36 19.28 -19.07
C GLN A 5 -13.29 19.10 -17.99
N GLY A 6 -13.25 20.08 -17.08
CA GLY A 6 -12.81 20.02 -15.68
C GLY A 6 -11.83 18.92 -15.26
N GLU A 7 -10.54 19.26 -15.28
CA GLU A 7 -9.61 18.72 -14.27
C GLU A 7 -10.08 19.21 -12.90
N ARG A 8 -10.80 18.36 -12.17
CA ARG A 8 -11.21 18.63 -10.80
C ARG A 8 -9.97 18.63 -9.91
N PRO A 9 -9.67 19.70 -9.16
CA PRO A 9 -8.58 19.67 -8.20
C PRO A 9 -8.94 18.71 -7.05
N GLY A 10 -8.08 17.73 -6.77
CA GLY A 10 -8.00 17.12 -5.42
C GLY A 10 -8.66 15.75 -5.18
N SER A 11 -8.77 14.85 -6.16
CA SER A 11 -9.04 13.45 -5.81
C SER A 11 -7.75 12.80 -5.31
N ARG A 12 -7.57 12.72 -3.98
CA ARG A 12 -6.49 11.89 -3.41
C ARG A 12 -6.59 10.51 -4.06
N PRO A 13 -5.48 9.95 -4.58
CA PRO A 13 -5.51 8.66 -5.25
C PRO A 13 -6.16 7.63 -4.32
N THR A 14 -7.18 6.94 -4.83
CA THR A 14 -7.91 5.92 -4.06
C THR A 14 -6.95 4.80 -3.71
N PRO A 15 -6.89 4.34 -2.44
CA PRO A 15 -6.05 3.23 -2.07
C PRO A 15 -6.47 1.97 -2.83
N ASN A 16 -5.49 1.15 -3.18
CA ASN A 16 -5.67 -0.10 -3.94
C ASN A 16 -4.99 -1.28 -3.27
N ALA A 17 -4.36 -1.08 -2.11
CA ALA A 17 -3.66 -2.11 -1.38
C ALA A 17 -3.98 -2.04 0.12
N ILE A 18 -3.85 -3.18 0.81
CA ILE A 18 -4.03 -3.30 2.25
C ILE A 18 -2.82 -3.99 2.86
N CYS A 19 -2.29 -3.40 3.92
CA CYS A 19 -1.18 -3.95 4.70
C CYS A 19 -1.70 -5.08 5.60
N ALA A 20 -1.02 -6.22 5.56
CA ALA A 20 -1.29 -7.40 6.35
C ALA A 20 -0.03 -7.77 7.15
N GLY A 21 -0.17 -7.77 8.47
CA GLY A 21 0.90 -7.91 9.46
C GLY A 21 1.72 -6.65 9.69
N GLY A 22 2.63 -6.73 10.67
CA GLY A 22 3.57 -5.66 10.98
C GLY A 22 2.94 -4.44 11.65
N PRO A 23 3.65 -3.31 11.68
CA PRO A 23 3.23 -2.10 12.40
C PRO A 23 2.04 -1.39 11.74
N TYR A 24 1.73 -1.68 10.48
CA TYR A 24 0.66 -1.06 9.70
C TYR A 24 -0.43 -2.05 9.29
N ASP A 25 -0.65 -3.12 10.06
CA ASP A 25 -1.72 -4.09 9.79
C ASP A 25 -3.09 -3.42 9.62
N GLY A 26 -3.84 -3.81 8.59
CA GLY A 26 -5.13 -3.24 8.21
C GLY A 26 -5.07 -1.87 7.51
N MET A 27 -3.88 -1.26 7.37
CA MET A 27 -3.75 0.05 6.73
C MET A 27 -3.95 -0.04 5.21
N LEU A 28 -4.80 0.85 4.69
CA LEU A 28 -4.98 1.00 3.24
C LEU A 28 -3.88 1.90 2.67
N ALA A 29 -3.21 1.42 1.63
CA ALA A 29 -2.14 2.12 0.94
C ALA A 29 -2.46 2.23 -0.56
N ARG A 30 -1.83 3.19 -1.20
CA ARG A 30 -1.74 3.26 -2.66
C ARG A 30 -0.39 2.72 -3.08
N ILE A 31 -0.39 1.76 -4.00
CA ILE A 31 0.81 1.29 -4.69
C ILE A 31 0.61 1.45 -6.18
N ASP A 32 1.67 1.81 -6.89
CA ASP A 32 1.70 1.86 -8.36
C ASP A 32 2.57 0.73 -8.93
N GLN A 33 3.11 -0.13 -8.07
CA GLN A 33 3.86 -1.33 -8.41
C GLN A 33 2.99 -2.57 -8.22
N ASP A 34 3.10 -3.53 -9.14
CA ASP A 34 2.36 -4.79 -9.08
C ASP A 34 3.13 -5.94 -8.40
N VAL A 35 4.46 -5.84 -8.30
CA VAL A 35 5.33 -6.86 -7.70
C VAL A 35 6.49 -6.23 -6.94
N GLY A 36 7.06 -6.97 -5.98
CA GLY A 36 8.26 -6.56 -5.24
C GLY A 36 7.97 -6.11 -3.81
N ILE A 37 8.89 -5.31 -3.24
CA ILE A 37 8.77 -4.73 -1.90
C ILE A 37 8.45 -3.25 -2.02
N VAL A 38 7.39 -2.81 -1.35
CA VAL A 38 7.01 -1.41 -1.23
C VAL A 38 7.27 -0.91 0.18
N GLN A 39 7.59 0.38 0.29
CA GLN A 39 7.80 1.06 1.55
C GLN A 39 6.55 1.87 1.85
N VAL A 40 5.87 1.52 2.94
CA VAL A 40 4.63 2.17 3.38
C VAL A 40 4.99 3.15 4.50
N HIS A 41 4.49 4.38 4.36
CA HIS A 41 4.69 5.46 5.32
C HIS A 41 3.35 5.82 5.97
N LEU A 42 3.34 5.95 7.30
CA LEU A 42 2.14 6.37 8.03
C LEU A 42 1.75 7.83 7.72
N ARG A 43 2.72 8.70 7.45
CA ARG A 43 2.52 10.10 7.07
C ARG A 43 3.53 10.51 5.99
N PRO A 44 3.09 11.24 4.94
CA PRO A 44 3.98 11.63 3.84
C PRO A 44 4.98 12.73 4.21
N ASP A 45 4.74 13.50 5.29
CA ASP A 45 5.51 14.72 5.60
C ASP A 45 6.50 14.57 6.76
N ASP A 46 6.66 13.38 7.34
CA ASP A 46 7.38 13.27 8.60
C ASP A 46 8.45 12.18 8.56
N ARG A 47 9.47 12.33 9.41
CA ARG A 47 10.54 11.34 9.68
C ARG A 47 9.98 10.07 10.34
N SER A 48 8.73 9.76 10.07
CA SER A 48 8.02 8.59 10.55
C SER A 48 8.75 7.34 10.09
N PRO A 49 8.77 6.31 10.94
CA PRO A 49 9.23 5.00 10.52
C PRO A 49 8.47 4.61 9.26
N SER A 50 9.17 3.92 8.38
CA SER A 50 8.60 3.36 7.18
C SER A 50 8.75 1.86 7.29
N ALA A 51 7.72 1.13 6.88
CA ALA A 51 7.73 -0.31 6.98
C ALA A 51 7.70 -0.92 5.59
N ARG A 52 8.48 -1.98 5.43
CA ARG A 52 8.60 -2.70 4.18
C ARG A 52 7.53 -3.77 4.12
N TYR A 53 6.86 -3.83 2.98
CA TYR A 53 5.83 -4.82 2.69
C TYR A 53 6.07 -5.43 1.33
N ARG A 54 5.89 -6.74 1.21
CA ARG A 54 5.90 -7.46 -0.06
C ARG A 54 4.53 -7.40 -0.71
N ILE A 55 4.50 -6.97 -1.96
CA ILE A 55 3.30 -7.08 -2.78
C ILE A 55 3.04 -8.55 -3.05
N THR A 56 1.83 -9.01 -2.73
CA THR A 56 1.41 -10.38 -2.98
C THR A 56 0.39 -10.43 -4.12
N ALA A 57 0.25 -11.60 -4.74
CA ALA A 57 -0.85 -11.87 -5.68
C ALA A 57 -2.22 -11.99 -4.96
N GLY A 58 -2.23 -11.99 -3.63
CA GLY A 58 -3.45 -12.05 -2.83
C GLY A 58 -4.27 -10.78 -3.01
N ARG A 59 -5.57 -10.94 -3.22
CA ARG A 59 -6.50 -9.83 -3.32
C ARG A 59 -7.67 -10.04 -2.37
N VAL A 60 -8.05 -8.99 -1.64
CA VAL A 60 -9.19 -9.04 -0.72
C VAL A 60 -10.25 -8.04 -1.14
N HIS A 61 -11.50 -8.49 -1.13
CA HIS A 61 -12.63 -7.60 -1.38
C HIS A 61 -13.01 -6.93 -0.06
N HIS A 62 -12.87 -5.61 0.01
CA HIS A 62 -13.33 -4.85 1.16
C HIS A 62 -14.71 -4.25 0.85
N PRO A 63 -15.72 -4.39 1.73
CA PRO A 63 -17.09 -3.95 1.45
C PRO A 63 -17.22 -2.45 1.17
N SER A 64 -16.22 -1.64 1.53
CA SER A 64 -16.20 -0.20 1.22
C SER A 64 -15.84 0.14 -0.22
N CYS A 65 -15.39 -0.82 -1.04
CA CYS A 65 -15.03 -0.57 -2.45
C CYS A 65 -15.43 -1.74 -3.35
N SER A 66 -15.86 -1.41 -4.56
CA SER A 66 -16.20 -2.39 -5.60
C SER A 66 -14.99 -3.07 -6.24
N HIS A 67 -13.77 -2.61 -5.93
CA HIS A 67 -12.53 -3.15 -6.48
C HIS A 67 -11.73 -3.87 -5.39
N PRO A 68 -11.13 -5.03 -5.70
CA PRO A 68 -10.37 -5.78 -4.73
C PRO A 68 -9.03 -5.10 -4.44
N PHE A 69 -8.62 -5.10 -3.16
CA PHE A 69 -7.35 -4.56 -2.70
C PHE A 69 -6.24 -5.60 -2.79
N VAL A 70 -5.08 -5.19 -3.26
CA VAL A 70 -3.85 -6.00 -3.24
C VAL A 70 -3.37 -6.16 -1.81
N VAL A 71 -3.08 -7.38 -1.40
CA VAL A 71 -2.55 -7.66 -0.05
C VAL A 71 -1.04 -7.42 -0.05
N LEU A 72 -0.61 -6.53 0.82
CA LEU A 72 0.78 -6.25 1.14
C LEU A 72 1.16 -7.02 2.39
N ARG A 73 2.07 -7.99 2.29
CA ARG A 73 2.49 -8.77 3.46
C ARG A 73 3.73 -8.15 4.08
N TRP A 74 3.69 -7.89 5.38
CA TRP A 74 4.86 -7.36 6.09
C TRP A 74 6.04 -8.32 5.97
N VAL A 75 7.22 -7.79 5.64
CA VAL A 75 8.45 -8.59 5.50
C VAL A 75 9.33 -8.59 6.73
N GLY A 76 8.88 -8.02 7.84
CA GLY A 76 9.75 -7.85 9.01
C GLY A 76 10.80 -6.76 8.79
N ASP A 77 11.58 -6.50 9.84
CA ASP A 77 12.94 -5.93 9.70
C ASP A 77 13.94 -7.04 9.35
N ASP A 78 13.47 -8.12 8.69
CA ASP A 78 14.16 -9.40 8.59
C ASP A 78 15.22 -9.41 7.47
N GLN A 79 16.17 -8.50 7.60
CA GLN A 79 17.57 -8.77 7.26
C GLN A 79 18.32 -9.38 8.47
N ALA A 80 17.62 -9.86 9.50
CA ALA A 80 18.22 -10.38 10.73
C ALA A 80 18.04 -11.89 10.99
N ASP A 81 17.08 -12.61 10.39
CA ASP A 81 16.97 -14.08 10.51
C ASP A 81 17.25 -14.77 9.16
N GLY A 82 18.47 -14.52 8.65
CA GLY A 82 18.92 -15.02 7.36
C GLY A 82 20.07 -16.02 7.39
N GLU A 83 20.62 -16.41 8.54
CA GLU A 83 21.65 -17.47 8.61
C GLU A 83 21.53 -18.29 9.91
N ARG A 84 20.64 -19.30 9.90
CA ARG A 84 20.90 -20.52 10.68
C ARG A 84 21.82 -21.41 9.86
N HIS A 85 23.05 -21.61 10.32
CA HIS A 85 23.81 -22.84 10.09
C HIS A 85 24.59 -23.22 11.35
#